data_AF-A0A5E4DDG0-F1
#
_entry.id   AF-A0A5E4DDG0-F1
#
_cell.length_a   1.000
_cell.length_b   1.000
_cell.length_c   1.000
_cell.angle_alpha   90.00
_cell.angle_beta   90.00
_cell.angle_gamma   90.00
#
_symmetry.space_group_name_H-M   'P 1'
#
loop_
_entity.id
_entity.type
_entity.pdbx_description
1 polymer ?
#
loop_
_entity_poly.entity_id
_entity_poly.type
_entity_poly.pdbx_seq_one_letter_code
_entity_poly.pdbx_strand_id
1 'polypeptide(L)'
;DTCRWQYKCCWNSAAETNVPRCFFPRNWGYEVIRAQTNTSTGFTAQLRKLSSPSLFGDDVTNALLTAEFQTANRFRFKVGLGVTIEHIPEESSAPPWVHSLPHHTPCKVQRQKITDFNAIRYEVPSENINLLNDTADISSLSYHVEVTDNPFSIRIMRKNNKRVL
;
A
#
# COMPACT_ATOMS: atom_id res chain seq x y z
N ASP A 1 -21.80 20.25 6.51
CA ASP A 1 -21.58 19.06 5.66
C ASP A 1 -20.34 18.27 6.06
N THR A 2 -20.55 17.10 6.66
CA THR A 2 -19.50 16.14 7.08
C THR A 2 -18.52 15.81 5.96
N CYS A 3 -19.02 15.67 4.73
CA CYS A 3 -18.22 15.37 3.54
C CYS A 3 -17.06 16.35 3.32
N ARG A 4 -17.34 17.66 3.26
CA ARG A 4 -16.35 18.70 2.95
C ARG A 4 -15.46 19.02 4.14
N TRP A 5 -16.02 19.01 5.35
CA TRP A 5 -15.34 19.54 6.53
C TRP A 5 -14.58 18.48 7.33
N GLN A 6 -15.17 17.30 7.52
CA GLN A 6 -14.55 16.21 8.29
C GLN A 6 -13.72 15.32 7.37
N TYR A 7 -14.32 14.80 6.31
CA TYR A 7 -13.61 13.89 5.41
C TYR A 7 -12.77 14.63 4.37
N LYS A 8 -13.03 15.91 4.09
CA LYS A 8 -12.35 16.69 3.03
C LYS A 8 -12.56 16.11 1.62
N CYS A 9 -13.65 15.38 1.41
CA CYS A 9 -14.06 14.86 0.11
C CYS A 9 -14.71 15.95 -0.76
N CYS A 10 -14.91 15.65 -2.04
CA CYS A 10 -15.68 16.48 -2.96
C CYS A 10 -17.19 16.31 -2.70
N TRP A 11 -17.94 17.42 -2.78
CA TRP A 11 -19.39 17.44 -2.60
C TRP A 11 -20.07 18.01 -3.84
N ASN A 12 -21.05 17.29 -4.38
CA ASN A 12 -21.91 17.73 -5.45
C ASN A 12 -23.37 17.79 -4.98
N SER A 13 -23.89 19.01 -4.80
CA SER A 13 -25.27 19.25 -4.39
C SER A 13 -26.30 18.95 -5.48
N ALA A 14 -25.89 18.96 -6.74
CA ALA A 14 -26.73 18.75 -7.92
C ALA A 14 -26.69 17.29 -8.43
N ALA A 15 -26.15 16.35 -7.65
CA ALA A 15 -26.08 14.96 -8.09
C ALA A 15 -27.49 14.35 -8.20
N GLU A 16 -27.73 13.69 -9.32
CA GLU A 16 -28.96 12.93 -9.60
C GLU A 16 -29.15 11.77 -8.60
N THR A 17 -30.33 11.17 -8.63
CA THR A 17 -30.66 9.99 -7.84
C THR A 17 -29.66 8.86 -8.15
N ASN A 18 -29.15 8.18 -7.11
CA ASN A 18 -28.13 7.13 -7.18
C ASN A 18 -26.71 7.58 -7.57
N VAL A 19 -26.45 8.89 -7.74
CA VAL A 19 -25.10 9.42 -7.89
C VAL A 19 -24.57 9.85 -6.51
N PRO A 20 -23.40 9.36 -6.06
CA PRO A 20 -22.83 9.78 -4.78
C PRO A 20 -22.60 11.28 -4.74
N ARG A 21 -23.30 11.96 -3.82
CA ARG A 21 -23.10 13.40 -3.58
C ARG A 21 -21.74 13.69 -2.94
N CYS A 22 -21.20 12.75 -2.18
CA CYS A 22 -19.87 12.83 -1.57
C CYS A 22 -18.96 11.78 -2.22
N PHE A 23 -17.82 12.22 -2.77
CA PHE A 23 -16.89 11.32 -3.48
C PHE A 23 -15.43 11.71 -3.28
N PHE A 24 -14.54 10.77 -3.51
CA PHE A 24 -13.10 10.95 -3.34
C PHE A 24 -12.53 11.96 -4.34
N PRO A 25 -11.65 12.88 -3.91
CA PRO A 25 -10.90 13.72 -4.82
C PRO A 25 -9.79 12.91 -5.51
N ARG A 26 -9.31 13.42 -6.65
CA ARG A 26 -8.34 12.71 -7.51
C ARG A 26 -6.92 12.66 -6.95
N ASN A 27 -6.60 13.47 -5.96
CA ASN A 27 -5.26 13.59 -5.37
C ASN A 27 -5.10 12.76 -4.09
N TRP A 28 -6.04 11.86 -3.80
CA TRP A 28 -5.92 10.91 -2.70
C TRP A 28 -5.47 9.55 -3.21
N GLY A 29 -4.90 8.76 -2.31
CA GLY A 29 -4.42 7.41 -2.59
C GLY A 29 -3.00 7.24 -2.08
N TYR A 30 -2.20 6.53 -2.87
CA TYR A 30 -0.79 6.31 -2.61
C TYR A 30 0.04 6.92 -3.74
N GLU A 31 1.33 7.09 -3.53
CA GLU A 31 2.30 7.37 -4.58
C GLU A 31 3.41 6.31 -4.55
N VAL A 32 4.03 6.06 -5.70
CA VAL A 32 5.20 5.18 -5.80
C VAL A 32 6.45 5.95 -5.35
N ILE A 33 7.13 5.49 -4.29
CA ILE A 33 8.30 6.19 -3.74
C ILE A 33 9.64 5.80 -4.36
N ARG A 34 9.70 4.63 -5.01
CA ARG A 34 10.93 4.10 -5.62
C ARG A 34 10.64 3.47 -6.97
N ALA A 35 11.64 3.49 -7.85
CA ALA A 35 11.58 2.77 -9.12
C ALA A 35 11.22 1.30 -8.88
N GLN A 36 10.38 0.76 -9.77
CA GLN A 36 9.90 -0.61 -9.68
C GLN A 36 11.09 -1.58 -9.73
N THR A 37 11.19 -2.47 -8.74
CA THR A 37 12.17 -3.55 -8.78
C THR A 37 11.58 -4.66 -9.63
N ASN A 38 11.96 -4.68 -10.91
CA ASN A 38 11.51 -5.69 -11.86
C ASN A 38 12.30 -7.00 -11.68
N THR A 39 11.61 -8.12 -11.73
CA THR A 39 12.18 -9.46 -11.80
C THR A 39 11.68 -10.14 -13.08
N SER A 40 12.27 -11.29 -13.44
CA SER A 40 11.73 -12.10 -14.55
C SER A 40 10.31 -12.60 -14.30
N THR A 41 9.90 -12.67 -13.04
CA THR A 41 8.61 -13.21 -12.57
C THR A 41 7.59 -12.14 -12.21
N GLY A 42 7.93 -10.85 -12.28
CA GLY A 42 7.05 -9.81 -11.76
C GLY A 42 7.76 -8.51 -11.43
N PHE A 43 7.19 -7.76 -10.48
CA PHE A 43 7.81 -6.54 -9.97
C PHE A 43 7.28 -6.20 -8.57
N THR A 44 8.04 -5.38 -7.86
CA THR A 44 7.58 -4.78 -6.60
C THR A 44 7.66 -3.26 -6.65
N ALA A 45 6.72 -2.60 -5.97
CA ALA A 45 6.70 -1.14 -5.83
C ALA A 45 6.38 -0.75 -4.39
N GLN A 46 7.21 0.11 -3.81
CA GLN A 46 6.92 0.70 -2.51
C GLN A 46 5.96 1.88 -2.70
N LEU A 47 4.91 1.90 -1.89
CA LEU A 47 3.83 2.87 -1.95
C LEU A 47 3.81 3.70 -0.66
N ARG A 48 3.61 5.01 -0.78
CA ARG A 48 3.40 5.91 0.35
C ARG A 48 2.05 6.58 0.26
N LYS A 49 1.30 6.61 1.36
CA LYS A 49 0.00 7.26 1.42
C LYS A 49 0.16 8.77 1.18
N LEU A 50 -0.59 9.32 0.23
CA LEU A 50 -0.69 10.76 0.02
C LEU A 50 -1.42 11.41 1.21
N SER A 51 -1.13 12.69 1.47
CA SER A 51 -1.75 13.42 2.59
C SER A 51 -3.28 13.52 2.40
N SER A 52 -4.02 12.74 3.19
CA SER A 52 -5.48 12.75 3.23
C SER A 52 -6.00 12.38 4.63
N PRO A 53 -7.17 12.89 5.04
CA PRO A 53 -7.79 12.50 6.31
C PRO A 53 -8.03 10.98 6.37
N SER A 54 -7.90 10.41 7.56
CA SER A 54 -8.29 9.02 7.79
C SER A 54 -9.81 8.91 7.83
N LEU A 55 -10.38 7.95 7.10
CA LEU A 55 -11.81 7.68 7.13
C LEU A 55 -12.21 6.83 8.34
N PHE A 56 -11.40 5.82 8.66
CA PHE A 56 -11.71 4.78 9.65
C PHE A 56 -10.64 4.58 10.72
N GLY A 57 -9.56 5.36 10.70
CA GLY A 57 -8.39 5.16 11.56
C GLY A 57 -7.38 4.17 10.97
N ASP A 58 -6.22 4.07 11.63
CA ASP A 58 -5.18 3.06 11.38
C ASP A 58 -4.75 2.91 9.91
N ASP A 59 -4.60 4.06 9.25
CA ASP A 59 -4.09 4.11 7.89
C ASP A 59 -2.67 3.52 7.80
N VAL A 60 -2.45 2.70 6.76
CA VAL A 60 -1.12 2.21 6.41
C VAL A 60 -0.37 3.29 5.65
N THR A 61 0.61 3.92 6.28
CA THR A 61 1.42 4.97 5.62
C THR A 61 2.28 4.41 4.50
N ASN A 62 2.91 3.25 4.72
CA ASN A 62 3.81 2.60 3.76
C ASN A 62 3.27 1.22 3.40
N ALA A 63 3.02 0.99 2.11
CA ALA A 63 2.55 -0.28 1.58
C ALA A 63 3.54 -0.84 0.56
N LEU A 64 3.48 -2.15 0.33
CA LEU A 64 4.26 -2.83 -0.71
C LEU A 64 3.30 -3.47 -1.69
N LEU A 65 3.42 -3.08 -2.96
CA LEU A 65 2.83 -3.81 -4.07
C LEU A 65 3.78 -4.93 -4.48
N THR A 66 3.27 -6.15 -4.53
CA THR A 66 3.94 -7.30 -5.13
C THR A 66 3.12 -7.79 -6.30
N ALA A 67 3.69 -7.78 -7.49
CA ALA A 67 3.07 -8.23 -8.72
C ALA A 67 3.80 -9.47 -9.25
N GLU A 68 3.05 -10.50 -9.65
CA GLU A 68 3.53 -11.80 -10.08
C GLU A 68 2.90 -12.16 -11.45
N PHE A 69 3.76 -12.44 -12.43
CA PHE A 69 3.41 -13.01 -13.73
C PHE A 69 3.34 -14.54 -13.64
N GLN A 70 2.25 -15.04 -13.04
CA GLN A 70 2.16 -16.46 -12.71
C GLN A 70 1.97 -17.38 -13.92
N THR A 71 1.14 -16.98 -14.89
CA THR A 71 1.01 -17.71 -16.18
C THR A 71 0.78 -16.72 -17.32
N ALA A 72 0.78 -17.20 -18.56
CA ALA A 72 0.43 -16.41 -19.74
C ALA A 72 -0.93 -15.69 -19.63
N ASN A 73 -1.86 -16.20 -18.82
CA ASN A 73 -3.21 -15.65 -18.65
C ASN A 73 -3.56 -15.30 -17.20
N ARG A 74 -2.62 -15.45 -16.26
CA ARG A 74 -2.84 -15.19 -14.83
C ARG A 74 -1.82 -14.20 -14.30
N PHE A 75 -2.31 -13.01 -14.02
CA PHE A 75 -1.62 -11.98 -13.26
C PHE A 75 -2.11 -12.03 -11.81
N ARG A 76 -1.20 -11.98 -10.85
CA ARG A 76 -1.54 -11.83 -9.43
C ARG A 76 -0.85 -10.60 -8.89
N PHE A 77 -1.55 -9.83 -8.08
CA PHE A 77 -0.93 -8.79 -7.28
C PHE A 77 -1.45 -8.81 -5.86
N LYS A 78 -0.63 -8.32 -4.94
CA LYS A 78 -0.98 -8.11 -3.53
C LYS A 78 -0.52 -6.73 -3.11
N VAL A 79 -1.29 -6.10 -2.23
CA VAL A 79 -0.87 -4.87 -1.53
C VAL A 79 -0.80 -5.19 -0.04
N GLY A 80 0.42 -5.24 0.49
CA GLY A 80 0.71 -5.54 1.88
C GLY A 80 1.31 -4.34 2.62
N LEU A 81 1.68 -4.55 3.89
CA LEU A 81 2.50 -3.57 4.60
C LEU A 81 3.87 -3.46 3.93
N GLY A 82 4.33 -2.22 3.76
CA GLY A 82 5.67 -1.94 3.26
C GLY A 82 6.65 -1.90 4.41
N VAL A 83 7.39 -2.98 4.60
CA VAL A 83 8.55 -2.97 5.48
C VAL A 83 9.71 -2.31 4.72
N THR A 84 10.12 -1.12 5.15
CA THR A 84 11.42 -0.59 4.76
C THR A 84 12.47 -1.40 5.51
N ILE A 85 13.10 -2.38 4.84
CA ILE A 85 14.40 -2.86 5.31
C ILE A 85 15.37 -1.72 5.05
N GLU A 86 15.40 -0.73 5.93
CA GLU A 86 16.67 -0.07 6.21
C GLU A 86 17.57 -1.17 6.75
N HIS A 87 18.77 -1.29 6.20
CA HIS A 87 19.77 -2.23 6.71
C HIS A 87 19.85 -2.02 8.22
N ILE A 88 19.38 -3.00 8.99
CA ILE A 88 19.64 -3.05 10.42
C ILE A 88 21.16 -3.22 10.52
N PRO A 89 21.93 -2.23 11.03
CA PRO A 89 23.27 -2.55 11.45
C PRO A 89 23.09 -3.53 12.61
N GLU A 90 23.75 -4.66 12.51
CA GLU A 90 23.92 -5.59 13.61
C GLU A 90 24.64 -4.85 14.75
N GLU A 91 23.87 -4.20 15.63
CA GLU A 91 24.42 -3.48 16.78
C GLU A 91 24.49 -4.46 17.95
N SER A 92 25.59 -5.23 17.96
CA SER A 92 26.07 -5.88 19.15
C SER A 92 26.59 -4.81 20.11
N SER A 93 25.93 -4.58 21.23
CA SER A 93 26.55 -4.44 22.56
C SER A 93 25.53 -4.00 23.61
N ALA A 94 25.62 -4.65 24.77
CA ALA A 94 24.79 -4.45 25.95
C ALA A 94 25.13 -3.11 26.67
N PRO A 95 24.25 -2.62 27.59
CA PRO A 95 24.31 -1.27 28.13
C PRO A 95 25.16 -1.17 29.42
N PRO A 96 25.72 0.02 29.73
CA PRO A 96 26.07 0.39 31.09
C PRO A 96 25.18 1.54 31.62
N TRP A 97 24.64 1.34 32.82
CA TRP A 97 23.91 2.31 33.64
C TRP A 97 24.79 3.50 34.06
N VAL A 98 24.22 4.72 34.22
CA VAL A 98 24.56 5.71 35.28
C VAL A 98 23.46 6.81 35.44
N HIS A 99 22.78 6.78 36.60
CA HIS A 99 22.41 7.83 37.59
C HIS A 99 21.79 9.24 37.27
N SER A 100 20.57 9.46 37.83
CA SER A 100 20.09 10.55 38.74
C SER A 100 19.48 11.92 38.29
N LEU A 101 18.13 12.03 38.42
CA LEU A 101 17.23 13.05 39.07
C LEU A 101 17.25 14.58 38.70
N PRO A 102 16.21 15.43 39.03
CA PRO A 102 14.75 15.26 39.17
C PRO A 102 13.85 16.45 38.63
N HIS A 103 12.52 16.33 38.79
CA HIS A 103 11.49 17.39 39.01
C HIS A 103 10.74 18.12 37.84
N HIS A 104 9.39 18.12 37.98
CA HIS A 104 8.29 18.92 37.40
C HIS A 104 7.50 18.46 36.13
N THR A 105 6.17 18.46 36.35
CA THR A 105 4.92 18.04 35.64
C THR A 105 4.64 18.72 34.28
N PRO A 106 3.58 18.37 33.46
CA PRO A 106 2.32 17.66 33.76
C PRO A 106 1.92 16.53 32.77
N CYS A 107 0.80 15.85 33.09
CA CYS A 107 0.07 14.84 32.30
C CYS A 107 0.48 14.69 30.83
N LYS A 108 1.34 13.69 30.53
CA LYS A 108 1.39 13.12 29.19
C LYS A 108 0.19 12.21 29.02
N VAL A 109 -0.77 12.63 28.19
CA VAL A 109 -1.69 11.70 27.55
C VAL A 109 -0.82 10.76 26.73
N GLN A 110 -0.56 9.57 27.27
CA GLN A 110 0.06 8.50 26.52
C GLN A 110 -1.01 7.95 25.58
N ARG A 111 -1.15 8.59 24.41
CA ARG A 111 -1.83 7.93 23.28
C ARG A 111 -0.91 6.80 22.87
N GLN A 112 -1.15 5.63 23.44
CA GLN A 112 -0.56 4.38 23.00
C GLN A 112 -1.15 4.11 21.61
N LYS A 113 -0.59 4.75 20.58
CA LYS A 113 -0.86 4.34 19.22
C LYS A 113 0.03 3.14 19.00
N ILE A 114 -0.55 1.96 19.13
CA ILE A 114 0.04 0.72 18.64
C ILE A 114 0.12 0.91 17.12
N THR A 115 1.17 1.57 16.66
CA THR A 115 1.57 1.47 15.26
C THR A 115 2.27 0.15 15.16
N ASP A 116 1.49 -0.87 14.82
CA ASP A 116 2.02 -2.16 14.42
C ASP A 116 2.70 -2.00 13.07
N PHE A 117 3.92 -1.46 13.10
CA PHE A 117 4.77 -1.26 11.93
C PHE A 117 5.28 -2.60 11.36
N ASN A 118 5.02 -3.72 12.04
CA ASN A 118 5.59 -5.02 11.69
C ASN A 118 4.58 -6.19 11.70
N ALA A 119 3.27 -5.95 11.85
CA ALA A 119 2.29 -7.01 11.79
C ALA A 119 2.16 -7.58 10.38
N ILE A 120 2.57 -8.84 10.24
CA ILE A 120 2.12 -9.68 9.14
C ILE A 120 0.58 -9.64 9.15
N ARG A 121 -0.01 -9.07 8.10
CA ARG A 121 -1.46 -9.07 7.96
C ARG A 121 -1.92 -10.50 7.74
N TYR A 122 -3.08 -10.84 8.29
CA TYR A 122 -3.70 -12.15 8.08
C TYR A 122 -3.83 -12.42 6.58
N GLU A 123 -3.15 -13.47 6.11
CA GLU A 123 -3.38 -14.06 4.80
C GLU A 123 -4.30 -15.26 4.97
N VAL A 124 -5.30 -15.39 4.09
CA VAL A 124 -6.19 -16.55 4.09
C VAL A 124 -5.37 -17.81 3.79
N PRO A 125 -5.29 -18.78 4.72
CA PRO A 125 -4.68 -20.07 4.45
C PRO A 125 -5.54 -20.76 3.39
N SER A 126 -4.94 -21.08 2.25
CA SER A 126 -5.63 -21.83 1.20
C SER A 126 -4.91 -23.14 0.96
N GLU A 127 -5.65 -24.23 0.97
CA GLU A 127 -5.11 -25.57 0.76
C GLU A 127 -4.81 -25.88 -0.72
N ASN A 128 -5.30 -25.06 -1.66
CA ASN A 128 -5.25 -25.32 -3.11
C ASN A 128 -4.46 -24.30 -3.94
N ILE A 129 -3.89 -23.24 -3.34
CA ILE A 129 -2.95 -22.37 -4.05
C ILE A 129 -1.59 -23.05 -4.01
N ASN A 130 -1.36 -23.96 -4.95
CA ASN A 130 0.00 -24.35 -5.28
C ASN A 130 0.74 -23.06 -5.69
N LEU A 131 1.83 -22.71 -5.00
CA LEU A 131 2.79 -21.77 -5.54
C LEU A 131 3.22 -22.36 -6.89
N LEU A 132 2.74 -21.79 -7.99
CA LEU A 132 3.26 -22.18 -9.29
C LEU A 132 4.70 -21.69 -9.36
N ASN A 133 5.63 -22.64 -9.29
CA ASN A 133 7.05 -22.41 -9.57
C ASN A 133 7.30 -22.17 -11.08
N ASP A 134 6.27 -22.32 -11.92
CA ASP A 134 6.32 -22.02 -13.34
C ASP A 134 6.36 -20.51 -13.53
N THR A 135 7.54 -20.02 -13.88
CA THR A 135 7.74 -18.66 -14.35
C THR A 135 7.21 -18.58 -15.78
N ALA A 136 6.16 -17.81 -16.01
CA ALA A 136 5.73 -17.49 -17.36
C ALA A 136 6.78 -16.62 -18.04
N ASP A 137 7.21 -16.99 -19.25
CA ASP A 137 8.01 -16.09 -20.07
C ASP A 137 7.18 -14.83 -20.36
N ILE A 138 7.73 -13.66 -20.03
CA ILE A 138 7.14 -12.33 -20.26
C ILE A 138 6.71 -12.16 -21.74
N SER A 139 7.44 -12.77 -22.67
CA SER A 139 7.14 -12.72 -24.10
C SER A 139 5.76 -13.33 -24.42
N SER A 140 5.38 -14.39 -23.68
CA SER A 140 4.17 -15.20 -23.87
C SER A 140 2.92 -14.65 -23.19
N LEU A 141 3.03 -13.59 -22.38
CA LEU A 141 1.90 -13.02 -21.65
C LEU A 141 0.83 -12.50 -22.60
N SER A 142 -0.43 -12.83 -22.34
CA SER A 142 -1.60 -12.33 -23.06
C SER A 142 -2.06 -10.95 -22.59
N TYR A 143 -1.38 -10.40 -21.58
CA TYR A 143 -1.65 -9.13 -20.94
C TYR A 143 -0.39 -8.25 -20.83
N HIS A 144 -0.61 -6.97 -20.61
CA HIS A 144 0.39 -5.95 -20.34
C HIS A 144 -0.07 -5.15 -19.11
N VAL A 145 0.85 -4.79 -18.22
CA VAL A 145 0.54 -4.07 -16.98
C VAL A 145 1.24 -2.72 -17.02
N GLU A 146 0.49 -1.66 -16.75
CA GLU A 146 1.00 -0.30 -16.58
C GLU A 146 0.77 0.14 -15.14
N VAL A 147 1.77 0.81 -14.57
CA VAL A 147 1.68 1.46 -13.26
C VAL A 147 1.76 2.96 -13.48
N THR A 148 0.82 3.69 -12.90
CA THR A 148 0.90 5.16 -12.75
C THR A 148 1.41 5.46 -11.36
N ASP A 149 2.33 6.41 -11.21
CA ASP A 149 3.06 6.59 -9.95
C ASP A 149 2.39 7.55 -8.96
N ASN A 150 1.68 8.59 -9.43
CA ASN A 150 1.11 9.62 -8.56
C ASN A 150 -0.21 10.24 -9.10
N PRO A 151 -1.37 9.95 -8.50
CA PRO A 151 -1.58 8.87 -7.53
C PRO A 151 -1.36 7.50 -8.19
N PHE A 152 -0.97 6.54 -7.36
CA PHE A 152 -0.73 5.16 -7.74
C PHE A 152 -1.99 4.55 -8.37
N SER A 153 -1.82 3.93 -9.54
CA SER A 153 -2.83 3.06 -10.12
C SER A 153 -2.20 1.93 -10.92
N ILE A 154 -2.90 0.80 -11.02
CA ILE A 154 -2.55 -0.31 -11.91
C ILE A 154 -3.57 -0.37 -13.03
N ARG A 155 -3.09 -0.51 -14.26
CA ARG A 155 -3.90 -0.79 -15.43
C ARG A 155 -3.44 -2.09 -16.06
N ILE A 156 -4.35 -3.04 -16.21
CA ILE A 156 -4.11 -4.31 -16.90
C ILE A 156 -4.79 -4.22 -18.26
N MET A 157 -4.05 -4.53 -19.31
CA MET A 157 -4.55 -4.46 -20.68
C MET A 157 -4.31 -5.78 -21.39
N ARG A 158 -5.28 -6.24 -22.16
CA ARG A 158 -5.08 -7.38 -23.04
C ARG A 158 -4.08 -7.01 -24.15
N LYS A 159 -3.05 -7.83 -24.36
CA LYS A 159 -1.95 -7.54 -25.28
C LYS A 159 -2.40 -7.47 -26.75
N ASN A 160 -3.36 -8.30 -27.13
CA ASN A 160 -3.80 -8.45 -28.53
C ASN A 160 -4.61 -7.26 -29.09
N ASN A 161 -5.44 -6.63 -28.27
CA ASN A 161 -6.38 -5.58 -28.69
C ASN A 161 -6.30 -4.33 -27.81
N LYS A 162 -5.37 -4.31 -26.85
CA LYS A 162 -5.11 -3.19 -25.94
C LYS A 162 -6.32 -2.78 -25.09
N ARG A 163 -7.32 -3.66 -24.94
CA ARG A 163 -8.49 -3.39 -24.08
C ARG A 163 -8.09 -3.44 -22.60
N VAL A 164 -8.47 -2.42 -21.85
CA VAL A 164 -8.36 -2.38 -20.39
C VAL A 164 -9.31 -3.43 -19.77
N LEU A 165 -8.79 -4.24 -18.86
CA LEU A 165 -9.49 -5.30 -18.14
C LEU A 165 -9.93 -4.85 -16.75
#